data_AF-V9VSZ1-F1
#
_entry.id   AF-V9VSZ1-F1
#
_cell.length_a   1.000
_cell.length_b   1.000
_cell.length_c   1.000
_cell.angle_alpha   90.00
_cell.angle_beta   90.00
_cell.angle_gamma   90.00
#
_symmetry.space_group_name_H-M   'P 1'
#
loop_
_entity.id
_entity.type
_entity.pdbx_description
1 polymer ?
#
loop_
_entity_poly.entity_id
_entity_poly.type
_entity_poly.pdbx_seq_one_letter_code
_entity_poly.pdbx_strand_id
1 'polypeptide(L)'
;MFPIRDHNPSGRRPYVVYVLMAANILAYAYYTASYASPRALAYFYDAYAVVPAEVSHGYGFETLFTSLFIHAGLMHLGGNMLFLWIFGDNLEDEMGHLPFLAFYLASGIGAGLIHVYSAPGSMVPTVGASGAIAGVMGGYLLMFPKARVDILLVLIVYFRILTIPAFVMLGVWLAMQFFGGLGADPDQGGVAYWAHAGGFAVGLILCLPLWLRRGGPAFWNRTDGQPPHPESAYEYAASRIPKLPRKKRHPGPWGK
;
A
#
# COMPACT_ATOMS: atom_id res chain seq x y z
N MET A 1 9.27 -6.69 1.41
CA MET A 1 9.59 -5.61 2.38
C MET A 1 8.29 -5.22 3.06
N PHE A 2 8.20 -5.33 4.38
CA PHE A 2 6.98 -4.97 5.12
C PHE A 2 7.17 -3.60 5.76
N PRO A 3 6.64 -2.51 5.19
CA PRO A 3 6.68 -1.21 5.86
C PRO A 3 5.87 -1.33 7.16
N ILE A 4 6.42 -0.87 8.28
CA ILE A 4 5.73 -0.90 9.58
C ILE A 4 5.14 0.46 9.89
N ARG A 5 5.84 1.53 9.51
CA ARG A 5 5.51 2.89 9.94
C ARG A 5 6.25 3.93 9.08
N ASP A 6 5.69 5.12 8.97
CA ASP A 6 6.37 6.33 8.52
C ASP A 6 6.64 7.28 9.69
N HIS A 7 7.69 8.10 9.59
CA HIS A 7 8.11 8.97 10.69
C HIS A 7 7.36 10.31 10.74
N ASN A 8 6.39 10.51 9.87
CA ASN A 8 5.76 11.79 9.61
C ASN A 8 4.28 11.73 9.97
N PRO A 9 3.89 12.22 11.17
CA PRO A 9 2.49 12.23 11.56
C PRO A 9 1.71 13.25 10.71
N SER A 10 0.51 12.86 10.28
CA SER A 10 -0.47 13.78 9.69
C SER A 10 -0.89 14.88 10.67
N GLY A 11 -1.03 16.12 10.18
CA GLY A 11 -1.53 17.27 10.94
C GLY A 11 -3.06 17.24 11.13
N ARG A 12 -3.77 16.48 10.30
CA ARG A 12 -5.22 16.22 10.40
C ARG A 12 -5.51 14.76 10.70
N ARG A 13 -6.66 14.49 11.33
CA ARG A 13 -7.13 13.11 11.54
C ARG A 13 -7.58 12.52 10.19
N PRO A 14 -7.03 11.38 9.74
CA PRO A 14 -7.33 10.82 8.43
C PRO A 14 -8.62 10.00 8.45
N TYR A 15 -9.76 10.69 8.51
CA TYR A 15 -11.08 10.05 8.62
C TYR A 15 -11.41 9.16 7.42
N VAL A 16 -11.01 9.55 6.21
CA VAL A 16 -11.31 8.78 5.01
C VAL A 16 -10.50 7.49 4.99
N VAL A 17 -9.21 7.53 5.34
CA VAL A 17 -8.41 6.32 5.55
C VAL A 17 -9.10 5.39 6.55
N TYR A 18 -9.54 5.90 7.71
CA TYR A 18 -10.21 5.06 8.71
C TYR A 18 -11.53 4.47 8.20
N VAL A 19 -12.35 5.25 7.49
CA VAL A 19 -13.61 4.79 6.92
C VAL A 19 -13.37 3.74 5.85
N LEU A 20 -12.39 3.95 4.95
CA LEU A 20 -12.01 2.97 3.94
C LEU A 20 -11.51 1.67 4.59
N MET A 21 -10.68 1.77 5.61
CA MET A 21 -10.20 0.60 6.35
C MET A 21 -11.36 -0.15 7.01
N ALA A 22 -12.24 0.56 7.72
CA ALA A 22 -13.40 -0.03 8.36
C ALA A 22 -14.33 -0.68 7.33
N ALA A 23 -14.60 -0.03 6.20
CA ALA A 23 -15.43 -0.58 5.13
C ALA A 23 -14.85 -1.90 4.58
N ASN A 24 -13.53 -1.95 4.34
CA ASN A 24 -12.86 -3.17 3.87
C ASN A 24 -12.91 -4.30 4.90
N ILE A 25 -12.67 -3.99 6.17
CA ILE A 25 -12.70 -4.97 7.26
C ILE A 25 -14.11 -5.52 7.46
N LEU A 26 -15.13 -4.65 7.45
CA LEU A 26 -16.52 -5.03 7.61
C LEU A 26 -17.02 -5.83 6.40
N ALA A 27 -16.66 -5.43 5.18
CA ALA A 27 -16.98 -6.19 3.97
C ALA A 27 -16.37 -7.60 4.05
N TYR A 28 -15.08 -7.69 4.39
CA TYR A 28 -14.38 -8.97 4.59
C TYR A 28 -15.10 -9.87 5.60
N ALA A 29 -15.41 -9.34 6.79
CA ALA A 29 -16.12 -10.07 7.83
C ALA A 29 -17.51 -10.53 7.35
N TYR A 30 -18.24 -9.66 6.64
CA TYR A 30 -19.58 -9.96 6.14
C TYR A 30 -19.58 -11.11 5.12
N TYR A 31 -18.81 -11.02 4.04
CA TYR A 31 -18.89 -12.07 3.01
C TYR A 31 -18.22 -13.37 3.47
N THR A 32 -17.18 -13.33 4.31
CA THR A 32 -16.60 -14.57 4.85
C THR A 32 -17.57 -15.30 5.79
N ALA A 33 -18.38 -14.57 6.56
CA ALA A 33 -19.43 -15.15 7.38
C ALA A 33 -20.65 -15.63 6.57
N SER A 34 -20.99 -14.92 5.48
CA SER A 34 -22.19 -15.21 4.67
C SER A 34 -21.97 -16.31 3.62
N TYR A 35 -20.77 -16.41 3.06
CA TYR A 35 -20.42 -17.34 1.98
C TYR A 35 -19.42 -18.40 2.46
N ALA A 36 -19.85 -19.23 3.41
CA ALA A 36 -18.98 -20.15 4.13
C ALA A 36 -18.43 -21.34 3.31
N SER A 37 -19.02 -21.66 2.14
CA SER A 37 -18.52 -22.74 1.28
C SER A 37 -17.64 -22.20 0.15
N PRO A 38 -16.59 -22.94 -0.29
CA PRO A 38 -15.74 -22.51 -1.40
C PRO A 38 -16.53 -22.20 -2.68
N ARG A 39 -17.58 -22.97 -2.96
CA ARG A 39 -18.47 -22.74 -4.11
C ARG A 39 -19.27 -21.44 -3.96
N ALA A 40 -19.83 -21.17 -2.78
CA ALA A 40 -20.57 -19.93 -2.53
C ALA A 40 -19.65 -18.70 -2.63
N LEU A 41 -18.42 -18.80 -2.13
CA LEU A 41 -17.42 -17.74 -2.25
C LEU A 41 -16.97 -17.51 -3.70
N ALA A 42 -16.86 -18.58 -4.50
CA ALA A 42 -16.56 -18.46 -5.93
C ALA A 42 -17.66 -17.70 -6.67
N TYR A 43 -18.94 -18.01 -6.43
CA TYR A 43 -20.07 -17.24 -7.01
C TYR A 43 -20.08 -15.79 -6.55
N PHE A 44 -19.70 -15.51 -5.29
CA PHE A 44 -19.56 -14.15 -4.81
C PHE A 44 -18.44 -13.40 -5.55
N TYR A 45 -17.30 -14.02 -5.80
CA TYR A 45 -16.24 -13.40 -6.60
C TYR A 45 -16.66 -13.19 -8.05
N ASP A 46 -17.30 -14.16 -8.68
CA ASP A 46 -17.83 -14.04 -10.04
C ASP A 46 -18.78 -12.82 -10.17
N ALA A 47 -19.59 -12.55 -9.15
CA ALA A 47 -20.55 -11.44 -9.16
C ALA A 47 -19.97 -10.05 -8.83
N TYR A 48 -18.86 -9.97 -8.09
CA TYR A 48 -18.40 -8.68 -7.52
C TYR A 48 -16.90 -8.38 -7.71
N ALA A 49 -16.10 -9.34 -8.17
CA ALA A 49 -14.70 -9.15 -8.52
C ALA A 49 -14.57 -8.75 -10.00
N VAL A 50 -13.46 -8.11 -10.36
CA VAL A 50 -13.21 -7.77 -11.77
C VAL A 50 -12.81 -9.04 -12.51
N VAL A 51 -13.63 -9.46 -13.47
CA VAL A 51 -13.26 -10.48 -14.45
C VAL A 51 -12.84 -9.76 -15.75
N PRO A 52 -11.56 -9.79 -16.14
CA PRO A 52 -11.07 -9.05 -17.31
C PRO A 52 -11.83 -9.32 -18.61
N ALA A 53 -12.21 -10.58 -18.85
CA ALA A 53 -13.02 -10.97 -19.98
C ALA A 53 -14.37 -10.25 -20.02
N GLU A 54 -15.07 -10.15 -18.90
CA GLU A 54 -16.41 -9.56 -18.84
C GLU A 54 -16.38 -8.05 -19.15
N VAL A 55 -15.48 -7.34 -18.49
CA VAL A 55 -15.29 -5.90 -18.70
C VAL A 55 -14.88 -5.60 -20.14
N SER A 56 -14.03 -6.45 -20.74
CA SER A 56 -13.61 -6.33 -22.14
C SER A 56 -14.76 -6.55 -23.13
N HIS A 57 -15.76 -7.35 -22.78
CA HIS A 57 -16.97 -7.56 -23.58
C HIS A 57 -18.08 -6.54 -23.30
N GLY A 58 -17.84 -5.55 -22.43
CA GLY A 58 -18.73 -4.42 -22.22
C GLY A 58 -19.80 -4.61 -21.14
N TYR A 59 -19.60 -5.52 -20.18
CA TYR A 59 -20.45 -5.66 -19.01
C TYR A 59 -19.61 -5.80 -17.72
N GLY A 60 -20.23 -5.77 -16.54
CA GLY A 60 -19.51 -5.92 -15.28
C GLY A 60 -18.68 -4.69 -14.87
N PHE A 61 -18.92 -3.49 -15.41
CA PHE A 61 -18.14 -2.28 -15.08
C PHE A 61 -18.24 -1.88 -13.60
N GLU A 62 -19.35 -2.20 -12.93
CA GLU A 62 -19.55 -2.03 -11.50
C GLU A 62 -18.50 -2.78 -10.66
N THR A 63 -17.96 -3.88 -11.19
CA THR A 63 -16.94 -4.68 -10.52
C THR A 63 -15.63 -3.91 -10.32
N LEU A 64 -15.34 -2.91 -11.17
CA LEU A 64 -14.18 -2.01 -11.00
C LEU A 64 -14.27 -1.22 -9.69
N PHE A 65 -15.48 -0.98 -9.19
CA PHE A 65 -15.70 -0.35 -7.90
C PHE A 65 -15.81 -1.37 -6.77
N THR A 66 -16.63 -2.42 -6.93
CA THR A 66 -16.89 -3.38 -5.83
C THR A 66 -15.65 -4.19 -5.47
N SER A 67 -14.80 -4.53 -6.46
CA SER A 67 -13.56 -5.28 -6.24
C SER A 67 -12.58 -4.58 -5.29
N LEU A 68 -12.64 -3.25 -5.17
CA LEU A 68 -11.83 -2.47 -4.23
C LEU A 68 -12.08 -2.85 -2.76
N PHE A 69 -13.22 -3.50 -2.48
CA PHE A 69 -13.64 -3.87 -1.12
C PHE A 69 -13.57 -5.37 -0.84
N ILE A 70 -13.07 -6.16 -1.80
CA ILE A 70 -13.01 -7.63 -1.70
C ILE A 70 -11.55 -8.08 -1.57
N HIS A 71 -11.29 -9.07 -0.73
CA HIS A 71 -9.95 -9.58 -0.47
C HIS A 71 -9.89 -11.12 -0.49
N ALA A 72 -8.90 -11.66 -1.19
CA ALA A 72 -8.68 -13.10 -1.30
C ALA A 72 -8.31 -13.81 0.02
N GLY A 73 -8.02 -13.08 1.12
CA GLY A 73 -7.65 -13.67 2.40
C GLY A 73 -7.24 -12.64 3.46
N LEU A 74 -7.06 -13.10 4.70
CA LEU A 74 -6.73 -12.24 5.83
C LEU A 74 -5.38 -11.53 5.67
N MET A 75 -4.35 -12.23 5.16
CA MET A 75 -3.05 -11.62 4.88
C MET A 75 -3.11 -10.57 3.78
N HIS A 76 -3.98 -10.79 2.78
CA HIS A 76 -4.20 -9.81 1.70
C HIS A 76 -4.88 -8.55 2.25
N LEU A 77 -5.93 -8.71 3.08
CA LEU A 77 -6.58 -7.59 3.77
C LEU A 77 -5.59 -6.87 4.69
N GLY A 78 -4.90 -7.58 5.57
CA GLY A 78 -3.96 -7.00 6.53
C GLY A 78 -2.83 -6.21 5.85
N GLY A 79 -2.30 -6.74 4.74
CA GLY A 79 -1.32 -6.04 3.91
C GLY A 79 -1.88 -4.72 3.35
N ASN A 80 -3.06 -4.75 2.75
CA ASN A 80 -3.68 -3.54 2.20
C ASN A 80 -3.96 -2.49 3.28
N MET A 81 -4.51 -2.90 4.43
CA MET A 81 -4.80 -1.98 5.53
C MET A 81 -3.52 -1.36 6.10
N LEU A 82 -2.44 -2.13 6.20
CA LEU A 82 -1.13 -1.62 6.64
C LEU A 82 -0.58 -0.57 5.68
N PHE A 83 -0.57 -0.85 4.37
CA PHE A 83 -0.06 0.11 3.39
C PHE A 83 -0.94 1.36 3.29
N LEU A 84 -2.27 1.21 3.34
CA LEU A 84 -3.19 2.34 3.36
C LEU A 84 -3.00 3.21 4.60
N TRP A 85 -2.75 2.59 5.76
CA TRP A 85 -2.48 3.32 6.99
C TRP A 85 -1.17 4.10 6.95
N ILE A 86 -0.10 3.54 6.37
CA ILE A 86 1.23 4.16 6.32
C ILE A 86 1.30 5.30 5.30
N PHE A 87 0.65 5.17 4.14
CA PHE A 87 0.81 6.14 3.05
C PHE A 87 -0.42 7.04 2.86
N GLY A 88 -1.58 6.63 3.37
CA GLY A 88 -2.83 7.34 3.13
C GLY A 88 -2.99 8.60 3.96
N ASP A 89 -2.45 8.65 5.18
CA ASP A 89 -2.73 9.72 6.13
C ASP A 89 -2.13 11.07 5.71
N ASN A 90 -0.86 11.09 5.31
CA ASN A 90 -0.18 12.28 4.81
C ASN A 90 -0.78 12.77 3.49
N LEU A 91 -1.22 11.85 2.64
CA LEU A 91 -1.84 12.21 1.36
C LEU A 91 -3.26 12.76 1.57
N GLU A 92 -4.03 12.19 2.49
CA GLU A 92 -5.32 12.72 2.91
C GLU A 92 -5.20 14.11 3.55
N ASP A 93 -4.16 14.35 4.34
CA ASP A 93 -3.93 15.67 4.93
C ASP A 93 -3.64 16.73 3.86
N GLU A 94 -2.76 16.40 2.90
CA GLU A 94 -2.39 17.31 1.81
C GLU A 94 -3.54 17.59 0.82
N MET A 95 -4.37 16.59 0.53
CA MET A 95 -5.51 16.69 -0.39
C MET A 95 -6.78 17.22 0.27
N GLY A 96 -6.96 16.93 1.56
CA GLY A 96 -8.26 16.97 2.24
C GLY A 96 -9.09 15.70 2.00
N HIS A 97 -10.08 15.49 2.86
CA HIS A 97 -10.90 14.27 2.93
C HIS A 97 -11.56 13.88 1.59
N LEU A 98 -12.45 14.73 1.05
CA LEU A 98 -13.21 14.38 -0.16
C LEU A 98 -12.34 14.25 -1.42
N PRO A 99 -11.36 15.15 -1.68
CA PRO A 99 -10.45 14.95 -2.79
C PRO A 99 -9.62 13.67 -2.68
N PHE A 100 -9.19 13.30 -1.47
CA PHE A 100 -8.48 12.03 -1.24
C PHE A 100 -9.38 10.82 -1.52
N LEU A 101 -10.65 10.84 -1.11
CA LEU A 101 -11.60 9.76 -1.43
C LEU A 101 -11.77 9.61 -2.95
N ALA A 102 -11.99 10.71 -3.67
CA ALA A 102 -12.13 10.70 -5.12
C ALA A 102 -10.85 10.20 -5.80
N PHE A 103 -9.69 10.65 -5.32
CA PHE A 103 -8.39 10.20 -5.77
C PHE A 103 -8.20 8.68 -5.59
N TYR A 104 -8.48 8.16 -4.39
CA TYR A 104 -8.38 6.74 -4.08
C TYR A 104 -9.25 5.88 -5.00
N LEU A 105 -10.52 6.27 -5.17
CA LEU A 105 -11.46 5.55 -6.03
C LEU A 105 -11.05 5.63 -7.51
N ALA A 106 -10.65 6.80 -8.00
CA ALA A 106 -10.19 6.97 -9.37
C ALA A 106 -8.90 6.17 -9.66
N SER A 107 -7.96 6.14 -8.72
CA SER A 107 -6.77 5.30 -8.81
C SER A 107 -7.12 3.81 -8.84
N GLY A 108 -8.06 3.37 -8.01
CA GLY A 108 -8.54 1.98 -8.01
C GLY A 108 -9.20 1.56 -9.33
N ILE A 109 -10.12 2.38 -9.83
CA ILE A 109 -10.79 2.14 -11.12
C ILE A 109 -9.77 2.14 -12.27
N GLY A 110 -8.86 3.12 -12.29
CA GLY A 110 -7.79 3.19 -13.30
C GLY A 110 -6.85 1.98 -13.25
N ALA A 111 -6.48 1.51 -12.05
CA ALA A 111 -5.71 0.29 -11.86
C ALA A 111 -6.43 -0.94 -12.42
N GLY A 112 -7.72 -1.09 -12.13
CA GLY A 112 -8.56 -2.16 -12.64
C GLY A 112 -8.61 -2.14 -14.17
N LEU A 113 -8.85 -0.98 -14.78
CA LEU A 113 -8.87 -0.83 -16.24
C LEU A 113 -7.53 -1.18 -16.90
N ILE A 114 -6.40 -0.78 -16.30
CA ILE A 114 -5.07 -1.15 -16.81
C ILE A 114 -4.87 -2.66 -16.72
N HIS A 115 -5.33 -3.29 -15.65
CA HIS A 115 -5.25 -4.74 -15.51
C HIS A 115 -6.12 -5.48 -16.54
N VAL A 116 -7.36 -5.02 -16.75
CA VAL A 116 -8.26 -5.54 -17.80
C VAL A 116 -7.58 -5.44 -19.17
N TYR A 117 -7.01 -4.28 -19.48
CA TYR A 117 -6.29 -4.07 -20.74
C TYR A 117 -5.06 -4.97 -20.90
N SER A 118 -4.39 -5.31 -19.79
CA SER A 118 -3.21 -6.20 -19.81
C SER A 118 -3.56 -7.67 -20.09
N ALA A 119 -4.79 -8.09 -19.78
CA ALA A 119 -5.23 -9.48 -19.89
C ALA A 119 -6.72 -9.59 -20.25
N PRO A 120 -7.16 -9.06 -21.41
CA PRO A 120 -8.57 -8.85 -21.72
C PRO A 120 -9.38 -10.14 -21.91
N GLY A 121 -8.72 -11.30 -22.08
CA GLY A 121 -9.37 -12.60 -22.19
C GLY A 121 -9.40 -13.41 -20.89
N SER A 122 -8.78 -12.91 -19.81
CA SER A 122 -8.64 -13.67 -18.57
C SER A 122 -9.99 -13.82 -17.85
N MET A 123 -10.27 -15.05 -17.44
CA MET A 123 -11.42 -15.40 -16.60
C MET A 123 -11.09 -15.41 -15.11
N VAL A 124 -9.86 -15.01 -14.73
CA VAL A 124 -9.42 -15.02 -13.34
C VAL A 124 -9.99 -13.79 -12.61
N PRO A 125 -10.83 -13.98 -11.57
CA PRO A 125 -11.39 -12.85 -10.83
C PRO A 125 -10.31 -12.09 -10.05
N THR A 126 -10.29 -10.78 -10.21
CA THR A 126 -9.35 -9.87 -9.55
C THR A 126 -10.04 -9.08 -8.44
N VAL A 127 -9.46 -9.11 -7.26
CA VAL A 127 -9.98 -8.47 -6.05
C VAL A 127 -8.88 -7.70 -5.33
N GLY A 128 -9.24 -6.65 -4.61
CA GLY A 128 -8.35 -5.98 -3.67
C GLY A 128 -8.33 -4.47 -3.81
N ALA A 129 -8.19 -3.81 -2.66
CA ALA A 129 -7.89 -2.39 -2.55
C ALA A 129 -6.49 -2.01 -3.10
N SER A 130 -5.65 -3.00 -3.40
CA SER A 130 -4.22 -2.81 -3.65
C SER A 130 -3.90 -1.94 -4.86
N GLY A 131 -4.74 -1.93 -5.91
CA GLY A 131 -4.59 -1.01 -7.04
C GLY A 131 -4.78 0.47 -6.65
N ALA A 132 -5.79 0.76 -5.83
CA ALA A 132 -6.02 2.10 -5.29
C ALA A 132 -4.89 2.54 -4.35
N ILE A 133 -4.45 1.62 -3.48
CA ILE A 133 -3.33 1.84 -2.56
C ILE A 133 -2.01 2.04 -3.33
N ALA A 134 -1.81 1.34 -4.45
CA ALA A 134 -0.70 1.61 -5.34
C ALA A 134 -0.74 3.03 -5.88
N GLY A 135 -1.92 3.55 -6.22
CA GLY A 135 -2.10 4.96 -6.55
C GLY A 135 -1.74 5.90 -5.41
N VAL A 136 -2.16 5.60 -4.18
CA VAL A 136 -1.74 6.33 -2.98
C VAL A 136 -0.21 6.35 -2.86
N MET A 137 0.46 5.22 -3.07
CA MET A 137 1.94 5.17 -3.08
C MET A 137 2.56 6.00 -4.21
N GLY A 138 1.95 6.03 -5.40
CA GLY A 138 2.39 6.87 -6.51
C GLY A 138 2.29 8.36 -6.20
N GLY A 139 1.17 8.80 -5.61
CA GLY A 139 1.00 10.18 -5.12
C GLY A 139 1.95 10.51 -3.97
N TYR A 140 2.15 9.58 -3.04
CA TYR A 140 3.07 9.73 -1.91
C TYR A 140 4.52 9.90 -2.40
N LEU A 141 4.96 9.12 -3.39
CA LEU A 141 6.29 9.27 -3.98
C LEU A 141 6.50 10.66 -4.57
N LEU A 142 5.50 11.19 -5.28
CA LEU A 142 5.56 12.51 -5.89
C LEU A 142 5.63 13.62 -4.83
N MET A 143 4.81 13.53 -3.78
CA MET A 143 4.76 14.56 -2.74
C MET A 143 5.97 14.49 -1.81
N PHE A 144 6.38 13.28 -1.43
CA PHE A 144 7.29 13.05 -0.31
C PHE A 144 8.43 12.08 -0.65
N PRO A 145 9.22 12.32 -1.70
CA PRO A 145 10.22 11.36 -2.19
C PRO A 145 11.29 11.00 -1.15
N LYS A 146 11.59 11.90 -0.21
CA LYS A 146 12.62 11.72 0.82
C LYS A 146 12.05 11.37 2.20
N ALA A 147 10.75 11.15 2.32
CA ALA A 147 10.14 10.68 3.57
C ALA A 147 10.80 9.37 4.04
N ARG A 148 10.97 9.23 5.36
CA ARG A 148 11.60 8.05 5.96
C ARG A 148 10.53 7.01 6.28
N VAL A 149 10.67 5.84 5.66
CA VAL A 149 9.78 4.69 5.88
C VAL A 149 10.57 3.59 6.59
N ASP A 150 10.04 3.12 7.71
CA ASP A 150 10.58 1.98 8.43
C ASP A 150 10.08 0.69 7.81
N ILE A 151 11.00 -0.14 7.33
CA ILE A 151 10.73 -1.46 6.80
C ILE A 151 11.22 -2.52 7.76
N LEU A 152 10.32 -3.44 8.10
CA LEU A 152 10.68 -4.72 8.67
C LEU A 152 11.29 -5.61 7.61
N LEU A 153 12.55 -5.93 7.81
CA LEU A 153 13.23 -7.00 7.11
C LEU A 153 13.15 -8.25 7.99
N VAL A 154 12.37 -9.23 7.53
CA VAL A 154 12.27 -10.56 8.15
C VAL A 154 13.13 -11.52 7.35
N LEU A 155 14.33 -11.85 7.84
CA LEU A 155 15.22 -12.87 7.27
C LEU A 155 15.20 -14.11 8.15
N ILE A 156 14.19 -14.98 8.02
CA ILE A 156 13.97 -16.29 8.70
C ILE A 156 14.19 -16.30 10.24
N VAL A 157 15.37 -15.96 10.74
CA VAL A 157 15.74 -15.82 12.16
C VAL A 157 16.22 -14.41 12.56
N TYR A 158 16.32 -13.47 11.63
CA TYR A 158 16.84 -12.12 11.88
C TYR A 158 15.79 -11.05 11.54
N PHE A 159 15.38 -10.31 12.56
CA PHE A 159 14.45 -9.19 12.44
C PHE A 159 15.23 -7.88 12.53
N ARG A 160 15.25 -7.11 11.45
CA ARG A 160 15.87 -5.78 11.45
C ARG A 160 14.91 -4.74 10.89
N ILE A 161 14.77 -3.63 11.61
CA ILE A 161 14.07 -2.45 11.11
C ILE A 161 15.11 -1.60 10.37
N LEU A 162 14.85 -1.32 9.11
CA LEU A 162 15.66 -0.44 8.28
C LEU A 162 14.81 0.77 7.88
N THR A 163 15.30 1.97 8.18
CA THR A 163 14.69 3.21 7.72
C THR A 163 15.32 3.58 6.38
N ILE A 164 14.53 3.63 5.32
CA ILE A 164 15.02 4.07 4.00
C ILE A 164 14.12 5.17 3.42
N PRO A 165 14.63 5.99 2.49
CA PRO A 165 13.81 6.98 1.80
C PRO A 165 12.69 6.33 0.98
N ALA A 166 11.53 6.97 0.94
CA ALA A 166 10.35 6.52 0.22
C ALA A 166 10.65 6.25 -1.27
N PHE A 167 11.45 7.09 -1.93
CA PHE A 167 11.83 6.87 -3.34
C PHE A 167 12.55 5.55 -3.57
N VAL A 168 13.40 5.11 -2.64
CA VAL A 168 14.11 3.84 -2.75
C VAL A 168 13.13 2.69 -2.56
N MET A 169 12.34 2.73 -1.48
CA MET A 169 11.37 1.69 -1.17
C MET A 169 10.35 1.51 -2.31
N LEU A 170 9.69 2.61 -2.69
CA LEU A 170 8.60 2.60 -3.66
C LEU A 170 9.12 2.34 -5.07
N GLY A 171 10.32 2.83 -5.42
CA GLY A 171 10.99 2.52 -6.68
C GLY A 171 11.32 1.03 -6.81
N VAL A 172 11.90 0.42 -5.76
CA VAL A 172 12.15 -1.02 -5.72
C VAL A 172 10.85 -1.82 -5.75
N TRP A 173 9.83 -1.38 -5.00
CA TRP A 173 8.52 -2.03 -5.00
C TRP A 173 7.88 -2.01 -6.40
N LEU A 174 7.89 -0.86 -7.07
CA LEU A 174 7.35 -0.72 -8.44
C LEU A 174 8.14 -1.57 -9.43
N ALA A 175 9.47 -1.61 -9.34
CA ALA A 175 10.30 -2.49 -10.17
C ALA A 175 9.92 -3.96 -9.98
N MET A 176 9.75 -4.42 -8.73
CA MET A 176 9.28 -5.78 -8.46
C MET A 176 7.90 -6.05 -9.06
N GLN A 177 6.98 -5.08 -9.03
CA GLN A 177 5.68 -5.25 -9.68
C GLN A 177 5.82 -5.41 -11.19
N PHE A 178 6.62 -4.55 -11.82
CA PHE A 178 6.83 -4.58 -13.26
C PHE A 178 7.46 -5.90 -13.73
N PHE A 179 8.56 -6.34 -13.10
CA PHE A 179 9.20 -7.61 -13.45
C PHE A 179 8.33 -8.83 -13.12
N GLY A 180 7.58 -8.78 -12.02
CA GLY A 180 6.58 -9.80 -11.70
C GLY A 180 5.50 -9.92 -12.78
N GLY A 181 5.03 -8.79 -13.32
CA GLY A 181 4.03 -8.77 -14.39
C GLY A 181 4.53 -9.31 -15.73
N LEU A 182 5.83 -9.17 -16.04
CA LEU A 182 6.42 -9.76 -17.25
C LEU A 182 6.54 -11.29 -17.20
N GLY A 183 6.67 -11.85 -16.00
CA GLY A 183 6.84 -13.29 -15.78
C GLY A 183 5.58 -14.02 -15.32
N ALA A 184 4.48 -13.30 -15.10
CA ALA A 184 3.22 -13.86 -14.62
C ALA A 184 2.33 -14.31 -15.77
N ASP A 185 1.69 -15.47 -15.60
CA ASP A 185 0.61 -15.94 -16.46
C ASP A 185 -0.72 -15.32 -15.99
N PRO A 186 -1.40 -14.49 -16.80
CA PRO A 186 -2.66 -13.85 -16.42
C PRO A 186 -3.84 -14.81 -16.21
N ASP A 187 -3.74 -16.05 -16.70
CA ASP A 187 -4.75 -17.09 -16.51
C ASP A 187 -4.48 -17.95 -15.27
N GLN A 188 -3.37 -17.70 -14.58
CA GLN A 188 -3.07 -18.28 -13.28
C GLN A 188 -3.36 -17.28 -12.17
N GLY A 189 -4.19 -17.69 -11.21
CA GLY A 189 -4.46 -16.90 -10.00
C GLY A 189 -3.16 -16.49 -9.30
N GLY A 190 -3.10 -15.27 -8.80
CA GLY A 190 -1.88 -14.73 -8.22
C GLY A 190 -1.95 -13.23 -7.94
N VAL A 191 -0.80 -12.57 -8.03
CA VAL A 191 -0.68 -11.12 -7.80
C VAL A 191 -1.03 -10.38 -9.10
N ALA A 192 -1.97 -9.43 -9.01
CA ALA A 192 -2.33 -8.55 -10.13
C ALA A 192 -1.27 -7.46 -10.36
N TYR A 193 -0.08 -7.86 -10.82
CA TYR A 193 1.08 -6.99 -10.98
C TYR A 193 0.80 -5.74 -11.85
N TRP A 194 0.06 -5.89 -12.94
CA TRP A 194 -0.31 -4.78 -13.83
C TRP A 194 -1.32 -3.82 -13.18
N ALA A 195 -2.21 -4.31 -12.31
CA ALA A 195 -3.07 -3.45 -11.50
C ALA A 195 -2.23 -2.57 -10.56
N HIS A 196 -1.20 -3.16 -9.93
CA HIS A 196 -0.32 -2.42 -9.02
C HIS A 196 0.54 -1.38 -9.75
N ALA A 197 1.24 -1.76 -10.82
CA ALA A 197 2.07 -0.84 -11.59
C ALA A 197 1.21 0.26 -12.25
N GLY A 198 0.06 -0.12 -12.81
CA GLY A 198 -0.90 0.80 -13.41
C GLY A 198 -1.49 1.77 -12.38
N GLY A 199 -1.96 1.25 -11.25
CA GLY A 199 -2.48 2.06 -10.15
C GLY A 199 -1.47 3.08 -9.65
N PHE A 200 -0.21 2.66 -9.48
CA PHE A 200 0.89 3.57 -9.12
C PHE A 200 1.07 4.71 -10.12
N ALA A 201 1.11 4.41 -11.41
CA ALA A 201 1.22 5.42 -12.45
C ALA A 201 0.01 6.36 -12.49
N VAL A 202 -1.20 5.82 -12.39
CA VAL A 202 -2.45 6.60 -12.35
C VAL A 202 -2.46 7.54 -11.15
N GLY A 203 -2.13 7.06 -9.95
CA GLY A 203 -2.07 7.89 -8.75
C GLY A 203 -1.01 8.98 -8.84
N LEU A 204 0.17 8.68 -9.39
CA LEU A 204 1.20 9.69 -9.63
C LEU A 204 0.67 10.80 -10.55
N ILE A 205 0.03 10.43 -11.67
CA ILE A 205 -0.54 11.38 -12.64
C ILE A 205 -1.67 12.20 -12.03
N LEU A 206 -2.62 11.56 -11.33
CA LEU A 206 -3.74 12.25 -10.68
C LEU A 206 -3.29 13.19 -9.55
N CYS A 207 -2.12 12.94 -8.96
CA CYS A 207 -1.54 13.80 -7.92
C CYS A 207 -0.77 15.01 -8.49
N LEU A 208 -0.43 15.04 -9.79
CA LEU A 208 0.31 16.16 -10.41
C LEU A 208 -0.34 17.54 -10.19
N PRO A 209 -1.66 17.73 -10.36
CA PRO A 209 -2.28 19.03 -10.15
C PRO A 209 -2.11 19.56 -8.72
N LEU A 210 -2.16 18.68 -7.71
CA LEU A 210 -1.91 19.04 -6.32
C LEU A 210 -0.45 19.50 -6.14
N TRP A 211 0.50 18.69 -6.62
CA TRP A 211 1.92 18.98 -6.51
C TRP A 211 2.28 20.33 -7.17
N LEU A 212 1.74 20.59 -8.35
CA LEU A 212 1.90 21.88 -9.06
C LEU A 212 1.31 23.05 -8.26
N ARG A 213 0.10 22.88 -7.69
CA ARG A 213 -0.53 23.91 -6.83
C ARG A 213 0.27 24.20 -5.56
N ARG A 214 1.00 23.21 -5.03
CA ARG A 214 1.90 23.38 -3.88
C ARG A 214 3.24 24.04 -4.26
N GLY A 215 3.51 24.27 -5.55
CA GLY A 215 4.71 24.94 -6.05
C GLY A 215 5.73 24.00 -6.69
N GLY A 216 5.36 22.75 -6.97
CA GLY A 216 6.19 21.82 -7.74
C GLY A 216 7.58 21.60 -7.09
N PRO A 217 8.69 21.80 -7.81
CA PRO A 217 10.03 21.68 -7.22
C PRO A 217 10.28 22.63 -6.03
N ALA A 218 9.64 23.80 -6.01
CA ALA A 218 9.75 24.72 -4.88
C ALA A 218 9.09 24.16 -3.60
N PHE A 219 8.08 23.29 -3.74
CA PHE A 219 7.53 22.56 -2.60
C PHE A 219 8.59 21.64 -1.99
N TRP A 220 9.25 20.81 -2.81
CA TRP A 220 10.30 19.91 -2.33
C TRP A 220 11.47 20.65 -1.69
N ASN A 221 11.87 21.80 -2.22
CA ASN A 221 12.95 22.59 -1.65
C ASN A 221 12.59 23.20 -0.28
N ARG A 222 11.31 23.48 -0.04
CA ARG A 222 10.84 24.01 1.25
C ARG A 222 10.63 22.93 2.31
N THR A 223 10.31 21.72 1.91
CA THR A 223 10.01 20.60 2.82
C THR A 223 11.11 19.53 2.85
N ASP A 224 12.22 19.77 2.16
CA ASP A 224 13.28 18.79 1.91
C ASP A 224 12.76 17.45 1.37
N GLY A 225 11.66 17.46 0.61
CA GLY A 225 11.00 16.27 0.07
C GLY A 225 10.36 15.37 1.13
N GLN A 226 10.08 15.91 2.32
CA GLN A 226 9.36 15.26 3.40
C GLN A 226 7.98 15.92 3.60
N PRO A 227 7.04 15.28 4.34
CA PRO A 227 5.83 15.94 4.80
C PRO A 227 6.14 17.18 5.66
N PRO A 228 5.36 18.26 5.54
CA PRO A 228 5.63 19.55 6.20
C PRO A 228 5.38 19.57 7.72
N HIS A 229 5.26 18.40 8.36
CA HIS A 229 5.02 18.25 9.79
C HIS A 229 6.33 17.94 10.53
N PRO A 230 6.53 18.48 11.74
CA PRO A 230 7.73 18.20 12.51
C PRO A 230 7.88 16.69 12.75
N GLU A 231 9.12 16.17 12.64
CA GLU A 231 9.44 14.81 13.05
C GLU A 231 8.85 14.59 14.44
N SER A 232 8.08 13.51 14.62
CA SER A 232 7.59 13.13 15.93
C SER A 232 8.79 12.95 16.86
N ALA A 233 8.90 13.80 17.88
CA ALA A 233 9.88 13.66 18.95
C ALA A 233 9.53 12.42 19.76
N TYR A 234 10.07 11.27 19.37
CA TYR A 234 9.99 10.08 20.20
C TYR A 234 10.97 10.25 21.35
N GLU A 235 10.45 10.45 22.56
CA GLU A 235 11.20 10.12 23.75
C GLU A 235 11.45 8.60 23.71
N TYR A 236 12.62 8.19 23.23
CA TYR A 236 13.08 6.83 23.43
C TYR A 236 13.14 6.61 24.95
N ALA A 237 12.13 5.91 25.48
CA ALA A 237 12.13 5.51 26.87
C ALA A 237 13.44 4.76 27.15
N ALA A 238 14.18 5.18 28.17
CA ALA A 238 15.39 4.50 28.58
C ALA A 238 15.09 3.00 28.71
N SER A 239 15.84 2.19 27.95
CA SER A 239 15.64 0.75 27.95
C SER A 239 15.65 0.24 29.39
N ARG A 240 14.56 -0.43 29.80
CA ARG A 240 14.50 -1.12 31.10
C ARG A 240 15.41 -2.35 31.13
N ILE A 241 16.07 -2.68 30.02
CA ILE A 241 17.04 -3.76 29.94
C ILE A 241 18.26 -3.33 30.75
N PRO A 242 18.58 -4.02 31.85
CA PRO A 242 19.77 -3.75 32.62
C PRO A 242 20.99 -3.85 31.70
N LYS A 243 21.80 -2.79 31.64
CA LYS A 243 23.11 -2.87 30.98
C LYS A 243 23.95 -3.83 31.80
N LEU A 244 24.12 -5.06 31.31
CA LEU A 244 25.01 -6.02 31.94
C LEU A 244 26.42 -5.41 31.95
N PRO A 245 27.06 -5.26 33.11
CA PRO A 245 28.44 -4.80 33.17
C PRO A 245 29.28 -5.78 32.35
N ARG A 246 30.07 -5.24 31.42
CA ARG A 246 31.01 -6.03 30.63
C ARG A 246 31.90 -6.79 31.61
N LYS A 247 31.72 -8.12 31.70
CA LYS A 247 32.50 -8.98 32.60
C LYS A 247 33.97 -8.67 32.33
N LYS A 248 34.69 -8.13 33.33
CA LYS A 248 36.14 -7.98 33.24
C LYS A 248 36.67 -9.37 32.90
N ARG A 249 37.35 -9.50 31.77
CA ARG A 249 38.12 -10.72 31.47
C ARG A 249 39.12 -10.85 32.60
N HIS A 250 38.88 -11.79 33.51
CA HIS A 250 39.97 -12.31 34.32
C HIS A 250 40.88 -13.07 33.36
N PRO A 251 42.20 -12.86 33.41
CA PRO A 251 43.12 -13.71 32.68
C PRO A 251 42.80 -15.15 33.06
N GLY A 252 42.61 -16.01 32.06
CA GLY A 252 42.58 -17.45 32.32
C GLY A 252 43.88 -17.88 32.99
N PRO A 253 43.97 -19.12 33.49
CA PRO A 253 45.20 -19.66 34.10
C PRO A 253 46.44 -19.62 33.18
N TRP A 254 46.26 -19.25 31.91
CA TRP A 254 47.29 -19.13 30.87
C TRP A 254 47.60 -17.68 30.44
N GLY A 255 47.14 -16.67 31.18
CA GLY A 255 47.69 -15.30 31.11
C GLY A 255 47.59 -14.58 29.75
N LYS A 256 46.42 -14.59 29.09
CA LYS A 256 46.07 -13.63 28.03
C LYS A 256 44.63 -13.14 28.16
#